data_AF-A0A5N4DC04-F1
#
_entry.id   AF-A0A5N4DC04-F1
#
_cell.length_a   1.000
_cell.length_b   1.000
_cell.length_c   1.000
_cell.angle_alpha   90.00
_cell.angle_beta   90.00
_cell.angle_gamma   90.00
#
_symmetry.space_group_name_H-M   'P 1'
#
loop_
_entity.id
_entity.type
_entity.pdbx_description
1 polymer ?
#
loop_
_entity_poly.entity_id
_entity_poly.type
_entity_poly.pdbx_seq_one_letter_code
_entity_poly.pdbx_strand_id
1 'polypeptide(L)'
;HTVNKMCQHSDSEVACLARELYTEWKTFIEKHVDKPSIEVRSDSKTEALRKNAQKLLSEALELEPEHEHEMDHLLVENIERETFHLCSRLINGPYRRTVRALVFTLKHRAEIRAQVKNGMLPVGTFVQTHKK
;
A
#
# COMPACT_ATOMS: atom_id res chain seq x y z
N HIS A 1 23.31 1.96 -20.25
CA HIS A 1 24.68 1.55 -20.62
C HIS A 1 24.83 1.23 -22.12
N THR A 2 23.83 0.64 -22.77
CA THR A 2 23.88 0.23 -24.19
C THR A 2 24.10 1.40 -25.17
N VAL A 3 23.27 2.46 -25.10
CA VAL A 3 23.39 3.63 -26.01
C VAL A 3 24.75 4.33 -25.86
N ASN A 4 25.25 4.48 -24.63
CA ASN A 4 26.56 5.08 -24.38
C ASN A 4 27.73 4.28 -25.01
N LYS A 5 27.61 2.95 -25.12
CA LYS A 5 28.60 2.13 -25.84
C LYS A 5 28.51 2.34 -27.35
N MET A 6 27.30 2.53 -27.89
CA MET A 6 27.08 2.77 -29.32
C MET A 6 27.65 4.11 -29.79
N CYS A 7 27.89 5.07 -28.90
CA CYS A 7 28.61 6.31 -29.20
C CYS A 7 30.05 6.09 -29.72
N GLN A 8 30.63 4.90 -29.49
CA GLN A 8 31.97 4.48 -29.93
C GLN A 8 31.91 3.40 -31.02
N HIS A 9 30.76 3.24 -31.67
CA HIS A 9 30.58 2.23 -32.71
C HIS A 9 31.48 2.51 -33.93
N SER A 10 31.93 1.46 -34.61
CA SER A 10 32.80 1.55 -35.79
C SER A 10 32.11 2.20 -36.98
N ASP A 11 30.80 2.00 -37.10
CA ASP A 11 29.94 2.73 -38.03
C ASP A 11 29.71 4.16 -37.52
N SER A 12 30.13 5.14 -38.33
CA SER A 12 30.04 6.55 -38.01
C SER A 12 28.61 7.06 -37.89
N GLU A 13 27.67 6.51 -38.65
CA GLU A 13 26.26 6.93 -38.62
C GLU A 13 25.61 6.47 -37.31
N VAL A 14 25.83 5.19 -36.95
CA VAL A 14 25.37 4.62 -35.67
C VAL A 14 25.97 5.37 -34.49
N ALA A 15 27.26 5.70 -34.55
CA ALA A 15 27.94 6.45 -33.50
C ALA A 15 27.41 7.89 -33.35
N CYS A 16 27.07 8.55 -34.46
CA CYS A 16 26.47 9.89 -34.45
C CYS A 16 25.09 9.89 -33.80
N LEU A 17 24.20 9.02 -34.27
CA LEU A 17 22.83 8.88 -33.76
C LEU A 17 22.82 8.52 -32.27
N ALA A 18 23.73 7.63 -31.84
CA ALA A 18 23.86 7.27 -30.43
C ALA A 18 24.29 8.46 -29.55
N ARG A 19 25.19 9.33 -30.06
CA ARG A 19 25.62 10.54 -29.34
C ARG A 19 24.50 11.57 -29.23
N GLU A 20 23.71 11.74 -30.28
CA GLU A 20 22.54 12.62 -30.29
C GLU A 20 21.52 12.15 -29.25
N LEU A 21 21.11 10.88 -29.31
CA LEU A 21 20.17 10.29 -28.34
C LEU A 21 20.69 10.35 -26.91
N TYR A 22 21.99 10.10 -26.69
CA TYR A 22 22.59 10.21 -25.37
C TYR A 22 22.54 11.64 -24.83
N THR A 23 22.80 12.63 -25.69
CA THR A 23 22.76 14.05 -25.33
C THR A 23 21.34 14.50 -25.03
N GLU A 24 20.37 14.10 -25.86
CA GLU A 24 18.95 14.36 -25.62
C GLU A 24 18.47 13.73 -24.32
N TRP A 25 18.84 12.47 -24.05
CA TRP A 25 18.49 11.80 -22.80
C TRP A 25 19.12 12.50 -21.58
N LYS A 26 20.41 12.87 -21.66
CA LYS A 26 21.10 13.56 -20.56
C LYS A 26 20.47 14.92 -20.27
N THR A 27 20.22 15.71 -21.31
CA THR A 27 19.57 17.02 -21.19
C THR A 27 18.13 16.91 -20.70
N PHE A 28 17.38 15.87 -21.10
CA PHE A 28 16.06 15.58 -20.56
C PHE A 28 16.11 15.32 -19.05
N ILE A 29 17.03 14.48 -18.59
CA ILE A 29 17.20 14.21 -17.15
C ILE A 29 17.56 15.49 -16.41
N GLU A 30 18.56 16.25 -16.87
CA GLU A 30 18.99 17.52 -16.27
C GLU A 30 17.84 18.53 -16.14
N LYS A 31 17.00 18.68 -17.18
CA LYS A 31 15.82 19.54 -17.17
C LYS A 31 14.70 19.07 -16.23
N HIS A 32 14.72 17.80 -15.83
CA HIS A 32 13.68 17.19 -15.00
C HIS A 32 14.20 16.76 -13.62
N VAL A 33 15.40 17.18 -13.20
CA VAL A 33 15.96 16.89 -11.87
C VAL A 33 15.08 17.45 -10.76
N ASP A 34 14.55 18.66 -10.93
CA ASP A 34 13.73 19.35 -9.93
C ASP A 34 12.24 18.92 -9.96
N LYS A 35 11.90 17.90 -10.77
CA LYS A 35 10.53 17.41 -10.84
C LYS A 35 10.18 16.75 -9.50
N PRO A 36 9.11 17.21 -8.82
CA PRO A 36 8.73 16.63 -7.53
C PRO A 36 8.46 15.13 -7.71
N SER A 37 8.90 14.35 -6.71
CA SER A 37 8.61 12.92 -6.67
C SER A 37 7.09 12.71 -6.72
N ILE A 38 6.63 11.94 -7.68
CA ILE A 38 5.20 11.62 -7.81
C ILE A 38 4.84 10.70 -6.64
N GLU A 39 4.05 11.21 -5.71
CA GLU A 39 3.36 10.36 -4.73
C GLU A 39 2.35 9.49 -5.47
N VAL A 40 2.71 8.23 -5.71
CA VAL A 40 1.81 7.28 -6.35
C VAL A 40 0.73 6.89 -5.36
N ARG A 41 -0.38 7.63 -5.39
CA ARG A 41 -1.62 7.18 -4.76
C ARG A 41 -2.05 5.85 -5.39
N SER A 42 -2.61 4.96 -4.60
CA SER A 42 -3.15 3.70 -5.11
C SER A 42 -4.21 3.99 -6.17
N ASP A 43 -4.41 3.10 -7.13
CA ASP A 43 -5.50 3.27 -8.10
C ASP A 43 -6.85 3.29 -7.37
N SER A 44 -7.84 3.95 -7.97
CA SER A 44 -9.16 4.18 -7.35
C SER A 44 -9.86 2.88 -6.91
N LYS A 45 -9.62 1.78 -7.63
CA LYS A 45 -10.18 0.47 -7.31
C LYS A 45 -9.51 -0.11 -6.07
N THR A 46 -8.19 -0.02 -5.95
CA THR A 46 -7.46 -0.39 -4.73
C THR A 46 -7.93 0.42 -3.53
N GLU A 47 -8.06 1.74 -3.66
CA GLU A 47 -8.58 2.59 -2.58
C GLU A 47 -9.99 2.19 -2.14
N ALA A 48 -10.90 1.95 -3.09
CA ALA A 48 -12.27 1.53 -2.80
C ALA A 48 -12.32 0.18 -2.05
N LEU A 49 -11.48 -0.78 -2.43
CA LEU A 49 -11.39 -2.08 -1.78
C LEU A 49 -10.84 -1.98 -0.34
N ARG A 50 -9.86 -1.10 -0.11
CA ARG A 50 -9.32 -0.83 1.23
C ARG A 50 -10.35 -0.13 2.12
N LYS A 51 -11.05 0.88 1.60
CA LYS A 51 -12.17 1.52 2.31
C LYS A 51 -13.29 0.54 2.65
N ASN A 52 -13.60 -0.40 1.76
CA ASN A 52 -14.59 -1.44 2.05
C ASN A 52 -14.13 -2.37 3.18
N ALA A 53 -12.86 -2.77 3.19
CA ALA A 53 -12.29 -3.55 4.29
C ALA A 53 -12.35 -2.81 5.63
N GLN A 54 -12.01 -1.51 5.65
CA GLN A 54 -12.14 -0.65 6.83
C GLN A 54 -13.60 -0.59 7.31
N LYS A 55 -14.56 -0.41 6.40
CA LYS A 55 -16.00 -0.43 6.75
C LYS A 55 -16.40 -1.73 7.44
N LEU A 56 -16.02 -2.88 6.88
CA LEU A 56 -16.33 -4.20 7.47
C LEU A 56 -15.68 -4.39 8.85
N LEU A 57 -14.47 -3.86 9.04
CA LEU A 57 -13.77 -3.89 10.33
C LEU A 57 -14.43 -2.99 11.36
N SER A 58 -14.87 -1.78 10.97
CA SER A 58 -15.60 -0.86 11.82
C SER A 58 -16.91 -1.48 12.31
N GLU A 59 -17.69 -2.07 11.39
CA GLU A 59 -18.91 -2.82 11.74
C GLU A 59 -18.62 -3.98 12.69
N ALA A 60 -17.52 -4.72 12.48
CA ALA A 60 -17.14 -5.85 13.32
C ALA A 60 -16.65 -5.43 14.72
N LEU A 61 -16.10 -4.23 14.83
CA LEU A 61 -15.71 -3.64 16.10
C LEU A 61 -16.91 -3.07 16.85
N GLU A 62 -18.10 -2.99 16.27
CA GLU A 62 -19.25 -2.35 16.92
C GLU A 62 -18.87 -0.94 17.39
N LEU A 63 -18.27 -0.15 16.48
CA LEU A 63 -18.01 1.27 16.73
C LEU A 63 -19.34 2.00 16.56
N GLU A 64 -19.79 2.70 17.61
CA GLU A 64 -21.06 3.42 17.54
C GLU A 64 -20.93 4.62 16.58
N PRO A 65 -21.85 4.78 15.61
CA PRO A 65 -21.80 5.89 14.66
C PRO A 65 -22.09 7.24 15.31
N GLU A 66 -22.59 7.25 16.55
CA GLU A 66 -23.05 8.45 17.25
C GLU A 66 -21.92 9.18 17.99
N HIS A 67 -20.78 8.52 18.18
CA HIS A 67 -19.56 9.11 18.68
C HIS A 67 -18.44 8.77 17.69
N GLU A 68 -18.26 9.62 16.67
CA GLU A 68 -17.05 9.61 15.82
C GLU A 68 -15.83 9.98 16.68
N HIS A 69 -15.40 9.07 17.56
CA HIS A 69 -14.12 9.17 18.21
C HIS A 69 -13.05 8.93 17.15
N GLU A 70 -12.24 9.96 16.89
CA GLU A 70 -11.10 9.89 15.97
C GLU A 70 -10.21 8.65 16.22
N MET A 71 -10.10 8.23 17.49
CA MET A 71 -9.37 7.03 17.93
C MET A 71 -9.92 5.73 17.33
N ASP A 72 -11.23 5.61 17.17
CA ASP A 72 -11.88 4.40 16.65
C ASP A 72 -11.65 4.27 15.13
N HIS A 73 -11.70 5.41 14.42
CA HIS A 73 -11.32 5.46 13.01
C HIS A 73 -9.84 5.10 12.81
N LEU A 74 -8.95 5.65 13.62
CA LEU A 74 -7.51 5.35 13.57
C LEU A 74 -7.22 3.88 13.87
N LEU A 75 -7.95 3.24 14.79
CA LEU A 75 -7.79 1.83 15.09
C LEU A 75 -8.15 0.94 13.88
N VAL A 76 -9.28 1.22 13.23
CA VAL A 76 -9.72 0.50 12.02
C VAL A 76 -8.70 0.65 10.89
N GLU A 77 -8.24 1.87 10.65
CA GLU A 77 -7.20 2.12 9.65
C GLU A 77 -5.91 1.37 9.96
N ASN A 78 -5.51 1.34 11.23
CA ASN A 78 -4.28 0.66 11.65
C ASN A 78 -4.37 -0.85 11.42
N ILE A 79 -5.50 -1.48 11.78
CA ILE A 79 -5.73 -2.92 11.54
C ILE A 79 -5.67 -3.25 10.06
N GLU A 80 -6.35 -2.46 9.22
CA GLU A 80 -6.34 -2.67 7.77
C GLU A 80 -4.94 -2.45 7.19
N ARG A 81 -4.23 -1.40 7.61
CA ARG A 81 -2.89 -1.05 7.16
C ARG A 81 -1.86 -2.12 7.50
N GLU A 82 -1.88 -2.63 8.74
CA GLU A 82 -1.04 -3.76 9.15
C GLU A 82 -1.35 -5.01 8.33
N THR A 83 -2.63 -5.28 8.06
CA THR A 83 -3.04 -6.40 7.21
C THR A 83 -2.51 -6.24 5.78
N PHE A 84 -2.61 -5.04 5.22
CA PHE A 84 -2.10 -4.70 3.90
C PHE A 84 -0.58 -4.87 3.81
N HIS A 85 0.16 -4.37 4.81
CA HIS A 85 1.61 -4.52 4.91
C HIS A 85 2.03 -5.98 5.02
N LEU A 86 1.35 -6.76 5.86
CA LEU A 86 1.64 -8.18 6.06
C LEU A 86 1.36 -9.04 4.82
N CYS A 87 0.48 -8.57 3.94
CA CYS A 87 0.07 -9.23 2.70
C CYS A 87 0.75 -8.65 1.44
N SER A 88 2.00 -8.19 1.59
CA SER A 88 2.85 -7.69 0.51
C SER A 88 2.36 -6.39 -0.14
N ARG A 89 1.56 -5.59 0.56
CA ARG A 89 1.03 -4.30 0.06
C ARG A 89 0.23 -4.45 -1.22
N LEU A 90 -0.52 -5.55 -1.34
CA LEU A 90 -1.36 -5.85 -2.50
C LEU A 90 -2.72 -6.39 -2.06
N ILE A 91 -3.77 -6.02 -2.80
CA ILE A 91 -5.12 -6.58 -2.61
C ILE A 91 -5.24 -7.96 -3.26
N ASN A 92 -4.51 -8.92 -2.71
CA ASN A 92 -4.40 -10.29 -3.20
C ASN A 92 -5.35 -11.25 -2.43
N GLY A 93 -5.32 -12.53 -2.80
CA GLY A 93 -6.07 -13.58 -2.11
C GLY A 93 -5.78 -13.67 -0.61
N PRO A 94 -4.50 -13.69 -0.17
CA PRO A 94 -4.11 -13.63 1.25
C PRO A 94 -4.70 -12.44 2.01
N TYR A 95 -4.63 -11.23 1.45
CA TYR A 95 -5.22 -10.02 2.05
C TYR A 95 -6.72 -10.22 2.30
N ARG A 96 -7.48 -10.63 1.27
CA ARG A 96 -8.94 -10.83 1.38
C ARG A 96 -9.32 -11.96 2.34
N ARG A 97 -8.49 -13.01 2.45
CA ARG A 97 -8.71 -14.11 3.42
C ARG A 97 -8.44 -13.64 4.85
N THR A 98 -7.36 -12.88 5.05
CA THR A 98 -6.97 -12.34 6.36
C THR A 98 -8.00 -11.34 6.86
N VAL A 99 -8.43 -10.36 6.03
CA VAL A 99 -9.49 -9.41 6.40
C VAL A 99 -10.77 -10.13 6.84
N ARG A 100 -11.23 -11.14 6.09
CA ARG A 100 -12.41 -11.93 6.49
C ARG A 100 -12.21 -12.68 7.80
N ALA A 101 -11.02 -13.24 8.03
CA ALA A 101 -10.71 -13.92 9.29
C ALA A 101 -10.73 -12.96 10.49
N LEU A 102 -10.19 -11.75 10.31
CA LEU A 102 -10.21 -10.69 11.32
C LEU A 102 -11.65 -10.25 11.63
N VAL A 103 -12.43 -9.92 10.59
CA VAL A 103 -13.84 -9.53 10.71
C VAL A 103 -14.65 -10.61 11.42
N PHE A 104 -14.49 -11.88 11.03
CA PHE A 104 -15.20 -12.99 11.66
C PHE A 104 -14.82 -13.13 13.14
N THR A 105 -13.53 -13.02 13.47
CA THR A 105 -13.04 -13.10 14.84
C THR A 105 -13.61 -11.96 15.69
N LEU A 106 -13.55 -10.72 15.19
CA LEU A 106 -14.06 -9.55 15.88
C LEU A 106 -15.58 -9.62 16.08
N LYS A 107 -16.35 -10.11 15.09
CA LYS A 107 -17.80 -10.28 15.22
C LYS A 107 -18.18 -11.31 16.28
N HIS A 108 -17.49 -12.45 16.32
CA HIS A 108 -17.93 -13.60 17.12
C HIS A 108 -17.18 -13.79 18.44
N ARG A 109 -16.09 -13.06 18.70
CA ARG A 109 -15.31 -13.15 19.95
C ARG A 109 -15.24 -11.80 20.65
N ALA A 110 -16.23 -11.53 21.50
CA ALA A 110 -16.35 -10.28 22.24
C ALA A 110 -15.13 -9.98 23.12
N GLU A 111 -14.52 -11.00 23.72
CA GLU A 111 -13.29 -10.85 24.53
C GLU A 111 -12.12 -10.28 23.70
N ILE A 112 -11.87 -10.85 22.52
CA ILE A 112 -10.81 -10.36 21.63
C ILE A 112 -11.13 -8.95 21.13
N ARG A 113 -12.40 -8.69 20.78
CA ARG A 113 -12.86 -7.36 20.37
C ARG A 113 -12.58 -6.31 21.45
N ALA A 114 -12.90 -6.60 22.72
CA ALA A 114 -12.62 -5.71 23.84
C ALA A 114 -11.12 -5.51 24.08
N GLN A 115 -10.31 -6.58 23.99
CA GLN A 115 -8.85 -6.49 24.15
C GLN A 115 -8.20 -5.62 23.06
N VAL A 116 -8.68 -5.70 21.82
CA VAL A 116 -8.20 -4.87 20.72
C VAL A 116 -8.61 -3.41 20.92
N LYS A 117 -9.87 -3.15 21.30
CA LYS A 117 -10.37 -1.78 21.60
C LYS A 117 -9.58 -1.11 22.73
N ASN A 118 -9.31 -1.85 23.80
CA ASN A 118 -8.62 -1.33 24.98
C ASN A 118 -7.08 -1.33 24.83
N GLY A 119 -6.55 -1.75 23.68
CA GLY A 119 -5.11 -1.81 23.41
C GLY A 119 -4.35 -2.91 24.17
N MET A 120 -5.04 -3.81 24.87
CA MET A 120 -4.42 -4.95 25.57
C MET A 120 -3.83 -5.97 24.59
N LEU A 121 -4.44 -6.11 23.41
CA LEU A 121 -3.91 -6.93 22.33
C LEU A 121 -3.37 -6.00 21.23
N PRO A 122 -2.03 -5.94 21.03
CA PRO A 122 -1.45 -5.11 19.98
C PRO A 122 -1.93 -5.52 18.59
N VAL A 123 -2.26 -4.53 17.77
CA VAL A 123 -2.80 -4.73 16.41
C VAL A 123 -1.90 -5.62 15.56
N GLY A 124 -0.57 -5.41 15.59
CA GLY A 124 0.37 -6.23 14.83
C GLY A 124 0.30 -7.72 15.21
N THR A 125 0.26 -8.03 16.51
CA THR A 125 0.15 -9.41 17.02
C THR A 125 -1.20 -10.02 16.65
N PHE A 126 -2.28 -9.25 16.78
CA PHE A 126 -3.62 -9.67 16.40
C PHE A 126 -3.69 -10.05 14.91
N VAL A 127 -3.19 -9.18 14.04
CA VAL A 127 -3.19 -9.39 12.58
C VAL A 127 -2.31 -10.58 12.19
N GLN A 128 -1.12 -10.72 12.78
CA GLN A 128 -0.22 -11.85 12.52
C GLN A 128 -0.84 -13.20 12.88
N THR A 129 -1.51 -13.28 14.03
CA THR A 129 -2.17 -14.52 14.51
C THR A 129 -3.26 -15.00 13.55
N HIS A 130 -3.89 -14.09 12.81
CA HIS A 130 -5.00 -14.39 11.89
C HIS A 130 -4.60 -14.36 10.41
N LYS A 131 -3.30 -14.24 10.10
CA LYS A 131 -2.79 -14.30 8.73
C LYS A 131 -3.16 -15.63 8.07
N LYS A 132 -3.64 -15.57 6.82
CA LYS A 132 -4.04 -16.74 6.02
C LYS A 132 -3.31 -16.86 4.68
#